data_AF-A0A2G5SFZ6-F1
#
_entry.id   AF-A0A2G5SFZ6-F1
#
_cell.length_a   1.000
_cell.length_b   1.000
_cell.length_c   1.000
_cell.angle_alpha   90.00
_cell.angle_beta   90.00
_cell.angle_gamma   90.00
#
_symmetry.space_group_name_H-M   'P 1'
#
loop_
_entity.id
_entity.type
_entity.pdbx_description
1 polymer ?
#
loop_
_entity_poly.entity_id
_entity_poly.type
_entity_poly.pdbx_seq_one_letter_code
_entity_poly.pdbx_strand_id
1 'polypeptide(L)'
;MKLSKLPLLVQEEVLHNMSYTNLFLLSFLSRKVKKLIKSSQMNRSKMIDYIEYECDSQQEPFVQVFYKHDLYEELMVIAKNKDTHNEYIQLNVSGKMIDIQISDEYIKPIVRFQIDENEAVISSMHNSFLEFFGNSVEFRWKACGYNNCIPHLQNLKGCIKFSSHGANKETLENFFSSAPAFKWIDVSADGKTEPSDPESKFYQAESIQTLQLRNNSPDILSHFQGKQVVFKFGHCNFLDVISFVNRWKSGEAYHKLEYLMIEVFWDVFPQNEY
;
A
#
# COMPACT_ATOMS: atom_id res chain seq x y z
N MET A 1 17.26 -7.85 -30.88
CA MET A 1 15.90 -8.33 -30.53
C MET A 1 15.08 -8.50 -31.81
N LYS A 2 14.27 -9.56 -31.95
CA LYS A 2 13.46 -9.78 -33.18
C LYS A 2 12.32 -8.76 -33.31
N LEU A 3 11.72 -8.33 -32.19
CA LEU A 3 10.63 -7.33 -32.15
C LEU A 3 10.97 -6.05 -32.92
N SER A 4 12.20 -5.52 -32.76
CA SER A 4 12.61 -4.27 -33.40
C SER A 4 12.74 -4.35 -34.93
N LYS A 5 12.64 -5.55 -35.51
CA LYS A 5 12.64 -5.77 -36.97
C LYS A 5 11.21 -5.78 -37.55
N LEU A 6 10.18 -5.86 -36.71
CA LEU A 6 8.79 -5.91 -37.15
C LEU A 6 8.27 -4.51 -37.51
N PRO A 7 7.20 -4.38 -38.34
CA PRO A 7 6.52 -3.11 -38.55
C PRO A 7 6.03 -2.49 -37.24
N LEU A 8 5.97 -1.17 -37.15
CA LEU A 8 5.63 -0.45 -35.90
C LEU A 8 4.29 -0.92 -35.31
N LEU A 9 3.25 -1.04 -36.14
CA LEU A 9 1.93 -1.50 -35.69
C LEU A 9 1.98 -2.91 -35.06
N VAL A 10 2.79 -3.80 -35.63
CA VAL A 10 2.98 -5.16 -35.08
C VAL A 10 3.72 -5.10 -33.76
N GLN A 11 4.70 -4.20 -33.63
CA GLN A 11 5.40 -3.99 -32.35
C GLN A 11 4.43 -3.48 -31.28
N GLU A 12 3.61 -2.49 -31.60
CA GLU A 12 2.63 -1.91 -30.68
C GLU A 12 1.59 -2.94 -30.23
N GLU A 13 1.05 -3.74 -31.16
CA GLU A 13 0.09 -4.80 -30.85
C GLU A 13 0.70 -5.87 -29.93
N VAL A 14 1.94 -6.30 -30.22
CA VAL A 14 2.64 -7.27 -29.38
C VAL A 14 2.87 -6.72 -27.97
N LEU A 15 3.29 -5.46 -27.84
CA LEU A 15 3.51 -4.83 -26.54
C LEU A 15 2.18 -4.59 -25.80
N HIS A 16 1.09 -4.29 -26.50
CA HIS A 16 -0.22 -4.07 -25.91
C HIS A 16 -0.77 -5.33 -25.21
N ASN A 17 -0.49 -6.50 -25.78
CA ASN A 17 -0.93 -7.80 -25.26
C ASN A 17 0.02 -8.42 -24.23
N MET A 18 1.12 -7.74 -23.85
CA MET A 18 2.05 -8.22 -22.84
C MET A 18 1.65 -7.80 -21.42
N SER A 19 1.94 -8.63 -20.42
CA SER A 19 1.87 -8.25 -19.00
C SER A 19 2.81 -7.09 -18.67
N TYR A 20 2.49 -6.30 -17.64
CA TYR A 20 3.37 -5.27 -17.10
C TYR A 20 4.69 -5.85 -16.62
N THR A 21 4.69 -7.09 -16.12
CA THR A 21 5.90 -7.82 -15.76
C THR A 21 6.84 -7.97 -16.95
N ASN A 22 6.33 -8.46 -18.07
CA ASN A 22 7.12 -8.62 -19.29
C ASN A 22 7.58 -7.28 -19.85
N LEU A 23 6.70 -6.27 -19.86
CA LEU A 23 7.05 -4.92 -20.31
C LEU A 23 8.12 -4.28 -19.43
N PHE A 24 8.03 -4.45 -18.12
CA PHE A 24 9.01 -3.94 -17.17
C PHE A 24 10.39 -4.59 -17.39
N LEU A 25 10.45 -5.92 -17.48
CA LEU A 25 11.69 -6.65 -17.76
C LEU A 25 12.29 -6.27 -19.13
N LEU A 26 11.48 -6.17 -20.18
CA LEU A 26 11.91 -5.74 -21.51
C LEU A 26 12.46 -4.31 -21.51
N SER A 27 12.00 -3.45 -20.59
CA SER A 27 12.45 -2.07 -20.50
C SER A 27 13.95 -1.95 -20.15
N PHE A 28 14.55 -2.98 -19.55
CA PHE A 28 15.97 -3.02 -19.22
C PHE A 28 16.87 -3.39 -20.41
N LEU A 29 16.31 -3.97 -21.48
CA LEU A 29 17.12 -4.46 -22.62
C LEU A 29 17.78 -3.34 -23.43
N SER A 30 17.10 -2.20 -23.59
CA SER A 30 17.70 -1.02 -24.23
C SER A 30 16.85 0.23 -24.02
N ARG A 31 17.50 1.41 -24.10
CA ARG A 31 16.82 2.71 -24.10
C ARG A 31 15.79 2.84 -25.22
N LYS A 32 16.02 2.22 -26.39
CA LYS A 32 15.10 2.25 -27.53
C LYS A 32 13.82 1.46 -27.23
N VAL A 33 13.95 0.26 -26.66
CA VAL A 33 12.82 -0.57 -26.24
C VAL A 33 12.03 0.12 -25.13
N LYS A 34 12.71 0.67 -24.10
CA LYS A 34 12.05 1.43 -23.03
C LYS A 34 11.21 2.59 -23.56
N LYS A 35 11.73 3.36 -24.54
CA LYS A 35 10.98 4.45 -25.19
C LYS A 35 9.75 3.96 -25.95
N LEU A 36 9.88 2.86 -26.71
CA LEU A 36 8.78 2.26 -27.45
C LEU A 36 7.67 1.72 -26.54
N ILE A 37 8.05 1.08 -25.43
CA ILE A 37 7.11 0.62 -24.40
C ILE A 37 6.38 1.83 -23.82
N LYS A 38 7.11 2.87 -23.40
CA LYS A 38 6.47 4.07 -22.85
C LYS A 38 5.45 4.71 -23.78
N SER A 39 5.75 4.83 -25.08
CA SER A 39 4.82 5.42 -26.04
C SER A 39 3.58 4.54 -26.29
N SER A 40 3.76 3.22 -26.41
CA SER A 40 2.65 2.29 -26.67
C SER A 40 1.72 2.11 -25.45
N GLN A 41 2.25 2.21 -24.23
CA GLN A 41 1.49 1.92 -23.00
C GLN A 41 0.82 3.14 -22.37
N MET A 42 0.92 4.35 -22.97
CA MET A 42 0.41 5.58 -22.38
C MET A 42 -1.06 5.50 -21.95
N ASN A 43 -1.93 4.88 -22.75
CA ASN A 43 -3.35 4.77 -22.42
C ASN A 43 -3.62 3.71 -21.36
N ARG A 44 -2.91 2.58 -21.40
CA ARG A 44 -3.03 1.52 -20.37
C ARG A 44 -2.57 2.04 -19.01
N SER A 45 -1.47 2.79 -18.96
CA SER A 45 -0.95 3.35 -17.71
C SER A 45 -1.89 4.37 -17.05
N LYS A 46 -2.79 5.02 -17.81
CA LYS A 46 -3.85 5.89 -17.24
C LYS A 46 -4.95 5.12 -16.51
N MET A 47 -5.03 3.81 -16.71
CA MET A 47 -5.98 2.93 -16.03
C MET A 47 -5.43 2.39 -14.71
N ILE A 48 -4.12 2.53 -14.47
CA ILE A 48 -3.52 2.22 -13.17
C ILE A 48 -4.10 3.19 -12.14
N ASP A 49 -4.59 2.64 -11.04
CA ASP A 49 -5.01 3.42 -9.87
C ASP A 49 -3.83 3.60 -8.91
N TYR A 50 -3.19 2.49 -8.53
CA TYR A 50 -2.00 2.50 -7.68
C TYR A 50 -1.17 1.23 -7.89
N ILE A 51 0.05 1.25 -7.35
CA ILE A 51 0.92 0.08 -7.25
C ILE A 51 1.11 -0.23 -5.78
N GLU A 52 0.86 -1.47 -5.37
CA GLU A 52 0.95 -1.90 -3.97
C GLU A 52 2.16 -2.80 -3.75
N TYR A 53 2.83 -2.57 -2.64
CA TYR A 53 3.78 -3.47 -2.00
C TYR A 53 3.05 -4.13 -0.84
N GLU A 54 2.58 -5.37 -1.04
CA GLU A 54 2.05 -6.18 0.04
C GLU A 54 3.21 -6.82 0.81
N CYS A 55 3.41 -6.37 2.04
CA CYS A 55 4.53 -6.78 2.87
C CYS A 55 4.04 -7.67 4.00
N ASP A 56 4.51 -8.92 3.99
CA ASP A 56 4.24 -9.89 5.04
C ASP A 56 5.20 -9.69 6.24
N SER A 57 5.11 -10.57 7.24
CA SER A 57 5.99 -10.53 8.40
C SER A 57 7.48 -10.81 8.08
N GLN A 58 7.80 -11.32 6.89
CA GLN A 58 9.17 -11.63 6.48
C GLN A 58 9.88 -10.44 5.83
N GLN A 59 9.16 -9.35 5.60
CA GLN A 59 9.62 -8.17 4.87
C GLN A 59 10.07 -8.53 3.45
N GLU A 60 9.30 -9.39 2.78
CA GLU A 60 9.49 -9.77 1.39
C GLU A 60 8.32 -9.21 0.54
N PRO A 61 8.43 -7.97 0.03
CA PRO A 61 7.31 -7.31 -0.63
C PRO A 61 6.86 -8.06 -1.88
N PHE A 62 5.55 -8.34 -1.94
CA PHE A 62 4.88 -8.74 -3.15
C PHE A 62 4.31 -7.50 -3.86
N VAL A 63 4.77 -7.25 -5.08
CA VAL A 63 4.43 -6.04 -5.84
C VAL A 63 3.33 -6.33 -6.84
N GLN A 64 2.27 -5.51 -6.80
CA GLN A 64 1.08 -5.64 -7.64
C GLN A 64 0.67 -4.31 -8.25
N VAL A 65 0.16 -4.34 -9.48
CA VAL A 65 -0.43 -3.18 -10.16
C VAL A 65 -1.95 -3.28 -10.04
N PHE A 66 -2.59 -2.28 -9.45
CA PHE A 66 -4.04 -2.20 -9.36
C PHE A 66 -4.59 -1.25 -10.42
N TYR A 67 -5.60 -1.71 -11.13
CA TYR A 67 -6.35 -0.94 -12.11
C TYR A 67 -7.61 -0.36 -11.48
N LYS A 68 -8.14 0.68 -12.10
CA LYS A 68 -9.50 1.15 -11.81
C LYS A 68 -10.48 -0.03 -11.95
N HIS A 69 -11.41 -0.17 -11.01
CA HIS A 69 -12.40 -1.26 -10.90
C HIS A 69 -11.86 -2.60 -10.33
N ASP A 70 -10.89 -2.53 -9.43
CA ASP A 70 -10.43 -3.65 -8.59
C ASP A 70 -9.84 -4.87 -9.32
N LEU A 71 -9.47 -4.70 -10.59
CA LEU A 71 -8.61 -5.66 -11.28
C LEU A 71 -7.17 -5.41 -10.88
N TYR A 72 -6.38 -6.48 -10.73
CA TYR A 72 -4.96 -6.36 -10.44
C TYR A 72 -4.12 -7.31 -11.29
N GLU A 73 -2.83 -6.98 -11.38
CA GLU A 73 -1.83 -7.78 -12.06
C GLU A 73 -0.62 -7.95 -11.14
N GLU A 74 -0.11 -9.17 -11.05
CA GLU A 74 1.06 -9.50 -10.23
C GLU A 74 2.33 -9.10 -10.96
N LEU A 75 3.16 -8.24 -10.34
CA LEU A 75 4.37 -7.75 -10.98
C LEU A 75 5.57 -8.64 -10.63
N MET A 76 5.90 -8.78 -9.35
CA MET A 76 7.05 -9.55 -8.87
C MET A 76 7.06 -9.68 -7.35
N VAL A 77 7.94 -10.55 -6.84
CA VAL A 77 8.27 -10.66 -5.42
C VAL A 77 9.69 -10.16 -5.19
N ILE A 78 9.92 -9.39 -4.13
CA ILE A 78 11.27 -9.03 -3.66
C ILE A 78 11.53 -9.88 -2.41
N ALA A 79 12.42 -10.87 -2.52
CA ALA A 79 12.64 -11.87 -1.47
C ALA A 79 14.12 -12.10 -1.18
N LYS A 80 14.42 -12.54 0.04
CA LYS A 80 15.78 -12.88 0.46
C LYS A 80 16.32 -14.00 -0.43
N ASN A 81 17.63 -13.99 -0.60
CA ASN A 81 18.30 -15.06 -1.30
C ASN A 81 18.14 -16.37 -0.52
N LYS A 82 17.88 -17.47 -1.23
CA LYS A 82 17.88 -18.81 -0.66
C LYS A 82 19.05 -19.54 -1.29
N ASP A 83 19.80 -20.31 -0.49
CA ASP A 83 20.90 -21.16 -0.95
C ASP A 83 20.38 -22.29 -1.86
N THR A 84 19.98 -21.90 -3.06
CA THR A 84 19.36 -22.74 -4.07
C THR A 84 20.09 -22.49 -5.38
N HIS A 85 20.49 -23.57 -6.05
CA HIS A 85 21.19 -23.54 -7.35
C HIS A 85 20.26 -23.14 -8.51
N ASN A 86 19.40 -22.15 -8.30
CA ASN A 86 18.51 -21.66 -9.33
C ASN A 86 19.27 -20.80 -10.33
N GLU A 87 18.83 -20.78 -11.58
CA GLU A 87 19.37 -19.87 -12.59
C GLU A 87 18.85 -18.45 -12.32
N TYR A 88 19.77 -17.48 -12.39
CA TYR A 88 19.47 -16.05 -12.17
C TYR A 88 19.89 -15.25 -13.40
N ILE A 89 19.13 -14.19 -13.68
CA ILE A 89 19.49 -13.16 -14.65
C ILE A 89 19.88 -11.91 -13.88
N GLN A 90 21.07 -11.39 -14.16
CA GLN A 90 21.54 -10.14 -13.59
C GLN A 90 21.10 -8.94 -14.42
N LEU A 91 20.35 -8.03 -13.80
CA LEU A 91 19.96 -6.76 -14.41
C LEU A 91 20.58 -5.57 -13.68
N ASN A 92 20.98 -4.55 -14.44
CA ASN A 92 21.34 -3.25 -13.87
C ASN A 92 20.06 -2.44 -13.66
N VAL A 93 19.66 -2.28 -12.41
CA VAL A 93 18.46 -1.56 -11.96
C VAL A 93 18.90 -0.31 -11.22
N SER A 94 18.70 0.85 -11.84
CA SER A 94 19.10 2.16 -11.31
C SER A 94 20.56 2.21 -10.82
N GLY A 95 21.47 1.55 -11.54
CA GLY A 95 22.91 1.51 -11.21
C GLY A 95 23.33 0.34 -10.31
N LYS A 96 22.40 -0.42 -9.72
CA LYS A 96 22.69 -1.60 -8.90
C LYS A 96 22.49 -2.88 -9.73
N MET A 97 23.43 -3.81 -9.63
CA MET A 97 23.25 -5.15 -10.19
C MET A 97 22.33 -5.96 -9.26
N ILE A 98 21.24 -6.47 -9.80
CA ILE A 98 20.21 -7.20 -9.06
C ILE A 98 19.98 -8.54 -9.75
N ASP A 99 19.96 -9.61 -8.94
CA ASP A 99 19.64 -10.96 -9.38
C ASP A 99 18.12 -11.12 -9.49
N ILE A 100 17.65 -11.51 -10.67
CA ILE A 100 16.25 -11.84 -10.93
C ILE A 100 16.14 -13.31 -11.28
N GLN A 101 15.40 -14.04 -10.47
CA GLN A 101 15.03 -15.42 -10.73
C GLN A 101 13.74 -15.46 -11.56
N ILE A 102 13.77 -16.21 -12.65
CA ILE A 102 12.61 -16.54 -13.48
C ILE A 102 12.64 -18.07 -13.63
N SER A 103 11.57 -18.76 -13.27
CA SER A 103 11.47 -20.21 -13.47
C SER A 103 10.07 -20.59 -13.93
N ASP A 104 9.94 -21.76 -14.55
CA ASP A 104 8.63 -22.31 -14.92
C ASP A 104 7.76 -22.69 -13.71
N GLU A 105 8.40 -22.87 -12.54
CA GLU A 105 7.71 -23.18 -11.27
C GLU A 105 7.05 -21.95 -10.63
N TYR A 106 7.60 -20.75 -10.86
CA TYR A 106 7.06 -19.50 -10.33
C TYR A 106 6.44 -18.67 -11.44
N ILE A 107 5.14 -18.40 -11.33
CA ILE A 107 4.38 -17.59 -12.31
C ILE A 107 4.97 -16.17 -12.46
N LYS A 108 5.70 -15.68 -11.44
CA LYS A 108 6.22 -14.31 -11.36
C LYS A 108 7.73 -14.26 -11.08
N PRO A 109 8.44 -13.24 -11.59
CA PRO A 109 9.85 -13.03 -11.29
C PRO A 109 10.07 -12.77 -9.81
N ILE A 110 11.21 -13.25 -9.31
CA ILE A 110 11.65 -13.00 -7.93
C ILE A 110 12.94 -12.20 -7.97
N VAL A 111 12.89 -10.99 -7.43
CA VAL A 111 14.05 -10.14 -7.18
C VAL A 111 14.73 -10.62 -5.91
N ARG A 112 15.96 -11.10 -6.02
CA ARG A 112 16.72 -11.65 -4.89
C ARG A 112 17.64 -10.59 -4.29
N PHE A 113 17.75 -10.60 -2.96
CA PHE A 113 18.65 -9.72 -2.23
C PHE A 113 19.31 -10.42 -1.04
N GLN A 114 20.51 -9.97 -0.67
CA GLN A 114 21.12 -10.30 0.63
C GLN A 114 20.54 -9.38 1.71
N ILE A 115 20.41 -9.87 2.95
CA ILE A 115 19.68 -9.18 4.03
C ILE A 115 20.17 -7.73 4.24
N ASP A 116 21.48 -7.51 4.17
CA ASP A 116 22.15 -6.22 4.30
C ASP A 116 21.88 -5.26 3.12
N GLU A 117 21.41 -5.78 1.99
CA GLU A 117 21.10 -5.00 0.79
C GLU A 117 19.61 -4.69 0.61
N ASN A 118 18.74 -5.16 1.50
CA ASN A 118 17.28 -5.09 1.36
C ASN A 118 16.79 -3.69 0.98
N GLU A 119 17.12 -2.68 1.80
CA GLU A 119 16.71 -1.29 1.58
C GLU A 119 17.21 -0.73 0.24
N ALA A 120 18.45 -1.07 -0.13
CA ALA A 120 19.05 -0.63 -1.38
C ALA A 120 18.36 -1.27 -2.60
N VAL A 121 18.03 -2.56 -2.52
CA VAL A 121 17.30 -3.28 -3.58
C VAL A 121 15.88 -2.75 -3.73
N ILE A 122 15.13 -2.62 -2.65
CA ILE A 122 13.77 -2.03 -2.66
C ILE A 122 13.81 -0.63 -3.28
N SER A 123 14.77 0.21 -2.86
CA SER A 123 14.92 1.57 -3.37
C SER A 123 15.24 1.61 -4.87
N SER A 124 16.17 0.77 -5.34
CA SER A 124 16.50 0.67 -6.77
C SER A 124 15.31 0.20 -7.60
N MET A 125 14.58 -0.80 -7.12
CA MET A 125 13.38 -1.30 -7.78
C MET A 125 12.29 -0.24 -7.84
N HIS A 126 12.05 0.46 -6.73
CA HIS A 126 11.08 1.54 -6.66
C HIS A 126 11.42 2.70 -7.61
N ASN A 127 12.67 3.13 -7.68
CA ASN A 127 13.12 4.15 -8.63
C ASN A 127 12.91 3.70 -10.09
N SER A 128 13.15 2.43 -10.38
CA SER A 128 12.86 1.87 -11.71
C SER A 128 11.37 1.83 -12.01
N PHE A 129 10.51 1.59 -11.02
CA PHE A 129 9.06 1.69 -11.19
C PHE A 129 8.60 3.13 -11.44
N LEU A 130 9.12 4.12 -10.70
CA LEU A 130 8.85 5.54 -10.95
C LEU A 130 9.24 5.93 -12.37
N GLU A 131 10.41 5.48 -12.83
CA GLU A 131 10.83 5.71 -14.21
C GLU A 131 9.94 5.00 -15.24
N PHE A 132 9.41 3.83 -14.93
CA PHE A 132 8.64 3.00 -15.87
C PHE A 132 7.17 3.44 -15.95
N PHE A 133 6.49 3.51 -14.80
CA PHE A 133 5.08 3.85 -14.68
C PHE A 133 4.83 5.37 -14.65
N GLY A 134 5.82 6.15 -14.24
CA GLY A 134 5.77 7.60 -14.16
C GLY A 134 5.51 8.11 -12.74
N ASN A 135 5.97 9.34 -12.47
CA ASN A 135 5.93 9.97 -11.15
C ASN A 135 4.52 10.42 -10.71
N SER A 136 3.48 10.18 -11.50
CA SER A 136 2.09 10.47 -11.13
C SER A 136 1.37 9.29 -10.49
N VAL A 137 1.94 8.08 -10.60
CA VAL A 137 1.33 6.87 -10.02
C VAL A 137 1.53 6.87 -8.50
N GLU A 138 0.45 6.59 -7.77
CA GLU A 138 0.49 6.42 -6.31
C GLU A 138 1.07 5.04 -5.99
N PHE A 139 2.02 5.00 -5.05
CA PHE A 139 2.52 3.75 -4.50
C PHE A 139 1.99 3.56 -3.09
N ARG A 140 1.62 2.33 -2.75
CA ARG A 140 1.11 1.96 -1.43
C ARG A 140 1.96 0.87 -0.82
N TRP A 141 2.29 1.02 0.45
CA TRP A 141 2.97 -0.01 1.22
C TRP A 141 2.04 -0.59 2.27
N LYS A 142 1.58 -1.83 2.04
CA LYS A 142 0.65 -2.53 2.92
C LYS A 142 1.43 -3.36 3.93
N ALA A 143 1.55 -2.84 5.14
CA ALA A 143 2.18 -3.51 6.26
C ALA A 143 1.17 -4.37 7.03
N CYS A 144 1.59 -5.58 7.39
CA CYS A 144 0.92 -6.42 8.38
C CYS A 144 1.55 -6.20 9.76
N GLY A 145 0.86 -5.47 10.63
CA GLY A 145 1.34 -5.16 11.98
C GLY A 145 2.32 -3.97 12.07
N TYR A 146 2.54 -3.50 13.29
CA TYR A 146 3.38 -2.33 13.60
C TYR A 146 4.86 -2.67 13.86
N ASN A 147 5.25 -3.94 13.72
CA ASN A 147 6.64 -4.38 13.90
C ASN A 147 7.48 -4.22 12.61
N ASN A 148 6.84 -3.92 11.48
CA ASN A 148 7.48 -3.81 10.18
C ASN A 148 7.69 -2.34 9.83
N CYS A 149 8.91 -1.95 9.50
CA CYS A 149 9.19 -0.60 9.01
C CYS A 149 8.55 -0.39 7.63
N ILE A 150 8.01 0.81 7.42
CA ILE A 150 7.57 1.27 6.10
C ILE A 150 8.66 2.19 5.56
N PRO A 151 9.27 1.88 4.40
CA PRO A 151 10.36 2.67 3.87
C PRO A 151 9.90 4.06 3.43
N HIS A 152 10.80 5.05 3.49
CA HIS A 152 10.54 6.40 2.95
C HIS A 152 10.94 6.45 1.49
N LEU A 153 9.97 6.23 0.59
CA LEU A 153 10.16 6.27 -0.86
C LEU A 153 9.26 7.32 -1.51
N GLN A 154 9.67 7.84 -2.66
CA GLN A 154 8.94 8.89 -3.36
C GLN A 154 7.53 8.40 -3.77
N ASN A 155 6.50 9.23 -3.56
CA ASN A 155 5.10 8.89 -3.85
C ASN A 155 4.57 7.63 -3.13
N LEU A 156 5.26 7.13 -2.12
CA LEU A 156 4.82 6.00 -1.32
C LEU A 156 3.96 6.48 -0.14
N LYS A 157 2.79 5.89 0.02
CA LYS A 157 1.93 6.06 1.20
C LYS A 157 1.84 4.75 1.99
N GLY A 158 1.85 4.88 3.31
CA GLY A 158 1.66 3.75 4.21
C GLY A 158 0.21 3.25 4.21
N CYS A 159 0.05 1.94 4.32
CA CYS A 159 -1.20 1.24 4.51
C CYS A 159 -0.95 0.20 5.59
N ILE A 160 -1.78 0.12 6.63
CA ILE A 160 -1.50 -0.85 7.71
C ILE A 160 -2.78 -1.49 8.20
N LYS A 161 -2.70 -2.81 8.42
CA LYS A 161 -3.66 -3.55 9.22
C LYS A 161 -2.99 -4.14 10.45
N PHE A 162 -3.50 -3.85 11.63
CA PHE A 162 -2.92 -4.37 12.87
C PHE A 162 -3.95 -4.56 13.99
N SER A 163 -3.62 -5.44 14.93
CA SER A 163 -4.28 -5.51 16.24
C SER A 163 -3.46 -4.72 17.23
N SER A 164 -4.09 -3.88 18.03
CA SER A 164 -3.39 -3.15 19.09
C SER A 164 -3.22 -3.97 20.39
N HIS A 165 -3.72 -5.21 20.40
CA HIS A 165 -3.57 -6.09 21.54
C HIS A 165 -2.09 -6.36 21.84
N GLY A 166 -1.67 -6.05 23.07
CA GLY A 166 -0.27 -6.21 23.50
C GLY A 166 0.69 -5.09 23.05
N ALA A 167 0.22 -4.13 22.26
CA ALA A 167 1.00 -2.94 21.91
C ALA A 167 0.97 -1.94 23.07
N ASN A 168 2.13 -1.47 23.53
CA ASN A 168 2.16 -0.29 24.39
C ASN A 168 2.11 0.98 23.52
N LYS A 169 1.70 2.10 24.13
CA LYS A 169 1.52 3.37 23.42
C LYS A 169 2.82 3.87 22.75
N GLU A 170 3.95 3.74 23.44
CA GLU A 170 5.27 4.14 22.93
C GLU A 170 5.67 3.38 21.65
N THR A 171 5.39 2.08 21.57
CA THR A 171 5.68 1.26 20.37
C THR A 171 4.86 1.75 19.18
N LEU A 172 3.58 2.04 19.40
CA LEU A 172 2.71 2.57 18.34
C LEU A 172 3.18 3.96 17.89
N GLU A 173 3.57 4.83 18.82
CA GLU A 173 4.08 6.16 18.47
C GLU A 173 5.38 6.12 17.71
N ASN A 174 6.31 5.25 18.11
CA ASN A 174 7.57 5.05 17.39
C ASN A 174 7.31 4.55 15.96
N PHE A 175 6.35 3.64 15.79
CA PHE A 175 5.94 3.18 14.47
C PHE A 175 5.33 4.30 13.62
N PHE A 176 4.32 5.03 14.12
CA PHE A 176 3.67 6.09 13.35
C PHE A 176 4.62 7.26 13.07
N SER A 177 5.52 7.60 14.00
CA SER A 177 6.51 8.66 13.82
C SER A 177 7.52 8.31 12.72
N SER A 178 7.94 7.04 12.64
CA SER A 178 8.92 6.57 11.65
C SER A 178 8.33 6.25 10.28
N ALA A 179 7.02 6.07 10.13
CA ALA A 179 6.38 5.75 8.85
C ALA A 179 6.15 6.99 7.94
N PRO A 180 5.99 6.84 6.62
CA PRO A 180 5.52 7.90 5.74
C PRO A 180 4.03 8.22 6.01
N ALA A 181 3.47 9.19 5.29
CA ALA A 181 2.04 9.52 5.40
C ALA A 181 1.16 8.31 5.04
N PHE A 182 0.07 8.10 5.78
CA PHE A 182 -0.81 6.96 5.60
C PHE A 182 -1.97 7.26 4.64
N LYS A 183 -2.20 6.35 3.70
CA LYS A 183 -3.40 6.30 2.88
C LYS A 183 -4.56 5.71 3.67
N TRP A 184 -4.34 4.61 4.37
CA TRP A 184 -5.35 4.03 5.26
C TRP A 184 -4.76 3.25 6.42
N ILE A 185 -5.53 3.16 7.49
CA ILE A 185 -5.22 2.40 8.70
C ILE A 185 -6.44 1.56 9.06
N ASP A 186 -6.27 0.24 9.25
CA ASP A 186 -7.26 -0.67 9.83
C ASP A 186 -6.73 -1.21 11.15
N VAL A 187 -7.36 -0.79 12.24
CA VAL A 187 -6.97 -1.17 13.58
C VAL A 187 -8.07 -1.99 14.24
N SER A 188 -7.73 -3.19 14.69
CA SER A 188 -8.55 -3.94 15.63
C SER A 188 -8.09 -3.59 17.04
N ALA A 189 -8.92 -2.87 17.79
CA ALA A 189 -8.60 -2.39 19.13
C ALA A 189 -9.37 -3.13 20.23
N ASP A 190 -8.65 -3.49 21.29
CA ASP A 190 -9.22 -3.94 22.57
C ASP A 190 -8.79 -2.95 23.67
N GLY A 191 -9.51 -1.83 23.78
CA GLY A 191 -9.25 -0.75 24.73
C GLY A 191 -8.71 0.53 24.08
N LYS A 192 -8.29 1.50 24.91
CA LYS A 192 -7.69 2.77 24.47
C LYS A 192 -6.26 2.56 24.00
N THR A 193 -6.10 2.22 22.73
CA THR A 193 -4.80 1.92 22.12
C THR A 193 -4.34 2.98 21.12
N GLU A 194 -4.83 4.20 21.28
CA GLU A 194 -4.42 5.33 20.46
C GLU A 194 -3.01 5.80 20.81
N PRO A 195 -2.31 6.35 19.80
CA PRO A 195 -1.31 7.37 19.99
C PRO A 195 -1.73 8.43 21.02
N SER A 196 -0.84 8.72 21.97
CA SER A 196 -1.04 9.80 22.95
C SER A 196 -0.75 11.17 22.36
N ASP A 197 0.03 11.25 21.28
CA ASP A 197 0.36 12.48 20.60
C ASP A 197 -0.76 12.89 19.63
N PRO A 198 -1.44 14.03 19.85
CA PRO A 198 -2.45 14.56 18.93
C PRO A 198 -1.92 14.81 17.51
N GLU A 199 -0.62 15.04 17.37
CA GLU A 199 0.04 15.28 16.08
C GLU A 199 0.53 13.99 15.42
N SER A 200 0.24 12.81 16.01
CA SER A 200 0.65 11.52 15.47
C SER A 200 0.13 11.31 14.04
N LYS A 201 0.97 10.71 13.18
CA LYS A 201 0.60 10.40 11.78
C LYS A 201 -0.59 9.46 11.66
N PHE A 202 -0.95 8.77 12.74
CA PHE A 202 -2.21 8.02 12.84
C PHE A 202 -3.42 8.92 12.53
N TYR A 203 -3.52 10.08 13.19
CA TYR A 203 -4.65 11.00 13.02
C TYR A 203 -4.63 11.75 11.68
N GLN A 204 -3.49 11.74 11.00
CA GLN A 204 -3.30 12.39 9.70
C GLN A 204 -3.58 11.45 8.52
N ALA A 205 -3.89 10.17 8.78
CA ALA A 205 -4.22 9.22 7.73
C ALA A 205 -5.43 9.68 6.90
N GLU A 206 -5.44 9.37 5.60
CA GLU A 206 -6.57 9.76 4.73
C GLU A 206 -7.85 9.00 5.09
N SER A 207 -7.74 7.74 5.48
CA SER A 207 -8.85 6.88 5.89
C SER A 207 -8.49 6.04 7.12
N ILE A 208 -9.44 5.88 8.05
CA ILE A 208 -9.28 4.98 9.20
C ILE A 208 -10.50 4.06 9.32
N GLN A 209 -10.24 2.77 9.43
CA GLN A 209 -11.20 1.79 9.91
C GLN A 209 -10.78 1.33 11.32
N THR A 210 -11.73 1.31 12.25
CA THR A 210 -11.50 0.72 13.57
C THR A 210 -12.52 -0.35 13.86
N LEU A 211 -12.06 -1.53 14.27
CA LEU A 211 -12.88 -2.58 14.86
C LEU A 211 -12.70 -2.55 16.38
N GLN A 212 -13.77 -2.26 17.12
CA GLN A 212 -13.77 -2.16 18.58
C GLN A 212 -14.74 -3.18 19.16
N LEU A 213 -14.20 -4.22 19.83
CA LEU A 213 -15.03 -5.33 20.33
C LEU A 213 -15.71 -5.03 21.68
N ARG A 214 -15.17 -4.10 22.48
CA ARG A 214 -15.67 -3.76 23.83
C ARG A 214 -15.69 -2.25 24.04
N ASN A 215 -16.76 -1.74 24.67
CA ASN A 215 -17.02 -0.35 25.10
C ASN A 215 -15.83 0.61 24.99
N ASN A 216 -15.62 1.14 23.80
CA ASN A 216 -14.63 2.18 23.54
C ASN A 216 -15.31 3.33 22.78
N SER A 217 -14.92 4.54 23.15
CA SER A 217 -15.53 5.78 22.67
C SER A 217 -15.04 6.10 21.25
N PRO A 218 -15.90 6.54 20.30
CA PRO A 218 -15.51 7.21 19.06
C PRO A 218 -14.67 8.49 19.23
N ASP A 219 -14.47 8.99 20.47
CA ASP A 219 -13.40 9.96 20.77
C ASP A 219 -11.99 9.42 20.43
N ILE A 220 -11.88 8.13 20.10
CA ILE A 220 -10.68 7.49 19.55
C ILE A 220 -10.04 8.27 18.38
N LEU A 221 -10.85 9.09 17.72
CA LEU A 221 -10.46 9.92 16.57
C LEU A 221 -10.59 11.42 16.87
N SER A 222 -10.59 11.85 18.13
CA SER A 222 -10.79 13.25 18.52
C SER A 222 -9.83 14.22 17.81
N HIS A 223 -8.65 13.75 17.42
CA HIS A 223 -7.64 14.51 16.67
C HIS A 223 -7.60 14.21 15.17
N PHE A 224 -8.49 13.36 14.66
CA PHE A 224 -8.49 12.92 13.27
C PHE A 224 -8.72 14.07 12.28
N GLN A 225 -7.88 14.11 11.25
CA GLN A 225 -7.86 15.15 10.22
C GLN A 225 -8.02 14.58 8.81
N GLY A 226 -8.35 13.30 8.66
CA GLY A 226 -8.55 12.65 7.38
C GLY A 226 -9.95 12.81 6.81
N LYS A 227 -10.25 12.01 5.80
CA LYS A 227 -11.45 12.13 4.95
C LYS A 227 -12.48 11.05 5.20
N GLN A 228 -12.06 9.86 5.62
CA GLN A 228 -12.93 8.70 5.69
C GLN A 228 -12.77 7.98 7.01
N VAL A 229 -13.89 7.66 7.65
CA VAL A 229 -13.92 6.89 8.89
C VAL A 229 -14.92 5.76 8.79
N VAL A 230 -14.49 4.56 9.17
CA VAL A 230 -15.34 3.38 9.33
C VAL A 230 -15.21 2.88 10.76
N PHE A 231 -16.27 3.04 11.54
CA PHE A 231 -16.36 2.48 12.88
C PHE A 231 -17.13 1.18 12.87
N LYS A 232 -16.53 0.12 13.39
CA LYS A 232 -17.15 -1.19 13.54
C LYS A 232 -17.14 -1.58 15.01
N PHE A 233 -18.31 -1.75 15.60
CA PHE A 233 -18.47 -2.02 17.03
C PHE A 233 -19.05 -3.40 17.30
N GLY A 234 -18.48 -4.12 18.26
CA GLY A 234 -19.17 -5.23 18.93
C GLY A 234 -20.30 -4.67 19.80
N HIS A 235 -19.90 -3.94 20.84
CA HIS A 235 -20.80 -3.14 21.69
C HIS A 235 -20.49 -1.65 21.58
N CYS A 236 -21.51 -0.80 21.51
CA CYS A 236 -21.36 0.63 21.25
C CYS A 236 -22.01 1.50 22.32
N ASN A 237 -21.25 2.47 22.87
CA ASN A 237 -21.85 3.57 23.62
C ASN A 237 -22.40 4.61 22.64
N PHE A 238 -23.72 4.57 22.41
CA PHE A 238 -24.37 5.46 21.45
C PHE A 238 -24.19 6.94 21.76
N LEU A 239 -24.01 7.34 23.03
CA LEU A 239 -23.83 8.75 23.39
C LEU A 239 -22.57 9.35 22.77
N ASP A 240 -21.48 8.59 22.75
CA ASP A 240 -20.21 9.04 22.19
C ASP A 240 -20.34 9.16 20.66
N VAL A 241 -21.05 8.24 20.01
CA VAL A 241 -21.32 8.29 18.56
C VAL A 241 -22.19 9.48 18.21
N ILE A 242 -23.24 9.74 18.99
CA ILE A 242 -24.10 10.90 18.84
C ILE A 242 -23.29 12.19 19.00
N SER A 243 -22.42 12.26 20.00
CA SER A 243 -21.50 13.39 20.21
C SER A 243 -20.59 13.62 19.00
N PHE A 244 -19.93 12.57 18.51
CA PHE A 244 -19.09 12.63 17.32
C PHE A 244 -19.85 13.17 16.10
N VAL A 245 -21.02 12.60 15.82
CA VAL A 245 -21.87 12.99 14.67
C VAL A 245 -22.37 14.43 14.82
N ASN A 246 -22.74 14.85 16.03
CA ASN A 246 -23.19 16.21 16.27
C ASN A 246 -22.07 17.22 16.04
N ARG A 247 -20.85 16.95 16.51
CA ARG A 247 -19.67 17.81 16.29
C ARG A 247 -19.28 17.91 14.82
N TRP A 248 -19.43 16.82 14.06
CA TRP A 248 -19.23 16.85 12.61
C TRP A 248 -20.32 17.65 11.90
N LYS A 249 -21.59 17.37 12.19
CA LYS A 249 -22.74 18.06 11.56
C LYS A 249 -22.79 19.55 11.88
N SER A 250 -22.38 19.95 13.08
CA SER A 250 -22.30 21.37 13.47
C SER A 250 -21.11 22.10 12.86
N GLY A 251 -20.14 21.37 12.28
CA GLY A 251 -18.89 21.92 11.80
C GLY A 251 -17.93 22.34 12.91
N GLU A 252 -18.12 21.85 14.14
CA GLU A 252 -17.22 22.11 15.27
C GLU A 252 -15.92 21.29 15.15
N ALA A 253 -16.00 20.09 14.56
CA ALA A 253 -14.87 19.18 14.41
C ALA A 253 -14.94 18.42 13.07
N TYR A 254 -13.84 17.71 12.75
CA TYR A 254 -13.76 16.79 11.61
C TYR A 254 -14.04 17.45 10.26
N HIS A 255 -13.57 18.69 10.07
CA HIS A 255 -13.86 19.54 8.91
C HIS A 255 -13.50 18.92 7.53
N LYS A 256 -12.56 17.97 7.50
CA LYS A 256 -12.13 17.27 6.28
C LYS A 256 -12.87 15.95 6.04
N LEU A 257 -13.70 15.52 7.00
CA LEU A 257 -14.41 14.24 6.93
C LEU A 257 -15.50 14.32 5.84
N GLU A 258 -15.37 13.44 4.86
CA GLU A 258 -16.25 13.32 3.69
C GLU A 258 -17.13 12.07 3.78
N TYR A 259 -16.69 11.02 4.49
CA TYR A 259 -17.40 9.75 4.61
C TYR A 259 -17.33 9.18 6.03
N LEU A 260 -18.48 8.79 6.57
CA LEU A 260 -18.62 8.11 7.84
C LEU A 260 -19.50 6.87 7.66
N MET A 261 -18.99 5.71 8.07
CA MET A 261 -19.77 4.48 8.20
C MET A 261 -19.68 3.98 9.63
N ILE A 262 -20.84 3.61 10.20
CA ILE A 262 -20.93 3.01 11.51
C ILE A 262 -21.65 1.67 11.36
N GLU A 263 -20.98 0.60 11.77
CA GLU A 263 -21.49 -0.77 11.76
C GLU A 263 -21.49 -1.30 13.19
N VAL A 264 -22.62 -1.85 13.64
CA VAL A 264 -22.78 -2.41 14.99
C VAL A 264 -23.20 -3.86 14.84
N PHE A 265 -22.44 -4.78 15.41
CA PHE A 265 -22.66 -6.21 15.20
C PHE A 265 -23.59 -6.84 16.26
N TRP A 266 -23.47 -6.46 17.53
CA TRP A 266 -24.09 -7.22 18.64
C TRP A 266 -25.18 -6.43 19.40
N ASP A 267 -25.26 -5.10 19.23
CA ASP A 267 -26.31 -4.27 19.82
C ASP A 267 -27.40 -3.90 18.80
N VAL A 268 -28.66 -3.85 19.25
CA VAL A 268 -29.78 -3.31 18.48
C VAL A 268 -29.79 -1.80 18.64
N PHE A 269 -29.86 -1.03 17.54
CA PHE A 269 -30.05 0.43 17.60
C PHE A 269 -31.30 0.74 18.46
N PRO A 270 -31.18 1.55 19.54
CA PRO A 270 -32.36 2.00 20.25
C PRO A 270 -33.22 2.82 19.28
N GLN A 271 -34.41 2.32 18.96
CA GLN A 271 -35.38 3.06 18.18
C GLN A 271 -35.93 4.20 19.04
N ASN A 272 -35.55 5.43 18.69
CA ASN A 272 -36.19 6.69 19.05
C ASN A 272 -36.76 6.79 20.48
N GLU A 273 -35.96 7.32 21.40
CA GLU A 273 -36.50 8.18 22.46
C GLU A 273 -36.06 9.61 22.17
N TYR A 274 -36.95 10.35 21.50
CA TYR A 274 -36.87 11.80 21.31
C TYR A 274 -37.26 12.53 22.60
#